data_AF-A0A968SJ04-F1
#
_entry.id   AF-A0A968SJ04-F1
#
_cell.length_a   1.000
_cell.length_b   1.000
_cell.length_c   1.000
_cell.angle_alpha   90.00
_cell.angle_beta   90.00
_cell.angle_gamma   90.00
#
_symmetry.space_group_name_H-M   'P 1'
#
loop_
_entity.id
_entity.type
_entity.pdbx_description
1 polymer ?
#
loop_
_entity_poly.entity_id
_entity_poly.type
_entity_poly.pdbx_seq_one_letter_code
_entity_poly.pdbx_strand_id
1 'polypeptide(L)'
;MQKSVQASLSKILLGLVVALLSVSSWIMPAQAIQITGNYVTDSQGVVAALRASLGDPSNEAMMAEAQESINGFYSRYHGNRYEKLQSFNTFRTVFNTLASNYRSPRPLKPDAVERVLTQLERIERDVARGN
;
A
#
# COMPACT_ATOMS: atom_id res chain seq x y z
N MET A 1 1.07 46.49 21.46
CA MET A 1 0.71 45.99 20.11
C MET A 1 1.73 45.02 19.49
N GLN A 2 2.90 44.75 20.09
CA GLN A 2 3.89 43.81 19.52
C GLN A 2 3.72 42.33 19.92
N LYS A 3 3.06 42.03 21.05
CA LYS A 3 2.90 40.64 21.54
C LYS A 3 1.90 39.79 20.73
N SER A 4 0.91 40.41 20.08
CA SER A 4 -0.07 39.69 19.25
C SER A 4 0.50 39.26 17.90
N VAL A 5 1.45 40.03 17.34
CA VAL A 5 2.07 39.73 16.04
C VAL A 5 2.97 38.50 16.12
N GLN A 6 3.71 38.31 17.22
CA GLN A 6 4.55 37.12 17.41
C GLN A 6 3.73 35.84 17.61
N ALA A 7 2.58 35.90 18.28
CA ALA A 7 1.68 34.77 18.44
C ALA A 7 1.03 34.33 17.11
N SER A 8 0.74 35.28 16.21
CA SER A 8 0.23 35.00 14.87
C SER A 8 1.31 34.42 13.96
N LEU A 9 2.56 34.94 14.03
CA LEU A 9 3.69 34.41 13.27
C LEU A 9 4.02 32.96 13.64
N SER A 10 3.98 32.60 14.93
CA SER A 10 4.27 31.23 15.36
C SER A 10 3.17 30.23 14.95
N LYS A 11 1.91 30.67 14.86
CA LYS A 11 0.78 29.84 14.39
C LYS A 11 0.81 29.63 12.89
N ILE A 12 1.22 30.64 12.13
CA ILE A 12 1.42 30.53 10.67
C ILE A 12 2.61 29.60 10.37
N LEU A 13 3.71 29.69 11.14
CA LEU A 13 4.86 28.79 10.99
C LEU A 13 4.49 27.33 11.30
N LEU A 14 3.69 27.09 12.35
CA LEU A 14 3.25 25.74 12.71
C LEU A 14 2.25 25.15 11.69
N GLY A 15 1.36 25.97 11.14
CA GLY A 15 0.47 25.56 10.04
C GLY A 15 1.23 25.20 8.77
N LEU A 16 2.34 25.89 8.48
CA LEU A 16 3.18 25.62 7.31
C LEU A 16 3.98 24.32 7.46
N VAL A 17 4.38 23.94 8.67
CA VAL A 17 5.06 22.65 8.93
C VAL A 17 4.10 21.45 8.84
N VAL A 18 2.83 21.61 9.25
CA VAL A 18 1.84 20.52 9.15
C VAL A 18 1.28 20.36 7.73
N ALA A 19 1.17 21.45 6.96
CA ALA A 19 0.79 21.39 5.55
C ALA A 19 1.85 20.72 4.65
N LEU A 20 3.13 20.74 5.06
CA LEU A 20 4.24 20.10 4.35
C LEU A 20 4.31 18.57 4.53
N LEU A 21 3.49 17.97 5.41
CA LEU A 21 3.43 16.51 5.59
C LEU A 21 2.25 15.84 4.85
N SER A 22 1.46 16.59 4.05
CA SER A 22 0.26 16.06 3.38
C SER A 22 0.33 16.09 1.85
N VAL A 23 1.53 16.15 1.27
CA VAL A 23 1.74 15.96 -0.17
C VAL A 23 2.85 14.92 -0.25
N SER A 24 2.57 13.67 -0.60
CA SER A 24 2.09 13.32 -1.93
C SER A 24 1.68 11.85 -2.03
N SER A 25 0.39 11.57 -2.21
CA SER A 25 -0.01 10.37 -2.95
C SER A 25 0.30 10.62 -4.42
N TRP A 26 1.53 10.30 -4.83
CA TRP A 26 1.81 10.10 -6.25
C TRP A 26 1.00 8.86 -6.65
N ILE A 27 -0.13 9.07 -7.31
CA ILE A 27 -0.76 8.00 -8.08
C ILE A 27 0.16 7.81 -9.28
N MET A 28 1.20 6.98 -9.08
CA MET A 28 1.99 6.48 -10.19
C MET A 28 1.03 5.65 -11.07
N PRO A 29 1.00 5.86 -12.40
CA PRO A 29 0.39 4.88 -13.26
C PRO A 29 1.06 3.54 -12.96
N ALA A 30 0.23 2.53 -12.74
CA ALA A 30 0.67 1.18 -12.45
C ALA A 30 1.57 0.73 -13.64
N GLN A 31 2.88 0.73 -13.40
CA GLN A 31 3.88 0.10 -14.24
C GLN A 31 4.39 -1.08 -13.42
N ALA A 32 4.48 -2.25 -14.06
CA ALA A 32 5.03 -3.48 -13.50
C ALA A 32 6.15 -3.17 -12.50
N ILE A 33 5.84 -3.39 -11.21
CA ILE A 33 6.69 -2.95 -10.12
C ILE A 33 8.02 -3.67 -10.25
N GLN A 34 9.07 -2.93 -10.63
CA GLN A 34 10.43 -3.43 -10.52
C GLN A 34 10.75 -3.51 -9.02
N ILE A 35 10.69 -4.72 -8.48
CA ILE A 35 11.03 -5.02 -7.09
C ILE A 35 12.47 -4.59 -6.83
N THR A 36 12.63 -3.50 -6.08
CA THR A 36 13.91 -2.81 -5.85
C THR A 36 14.76 -3.51 -4.81
N GLY A 37 14.15 -4.33 -3.95
CA GLY A 37 14.78 -4.91 -2.76
C GLY A 37 14.69 -4.02 -1.52
N ASN A 38 14.10 -2.83 -1.63
CA ASN A 38 13.67 -2.04 -0.49
C ASN A 38 12.28 -2.48 -0.05
N TYR A 39 12.19 -3.15 1.10
CA TYR A 39 10.94 -3.73 1.60
C TYR A 39 9.82 -2.70 1.74
N VAL A 40 10.12 -1.49 2.22
CA VAL A 40 9.12 -0.44 2.42
C VAL A 40 8.57 0.05 1.09
N THR A 41 9.47 0.42 0.17
CA THR A 41 9.10 0.91 -1.16
C THR A 41 8.34 -0.15 -1.95
N ASP A 42 8.83 -1.40 -1.96
CA ASP A 42 8.19 -2.48 -2.68
C ASP A 42 6.83 -2.84 -2.07
N SER A 43 6.68 -2.79 -0.74
CA SER A 43 5.38 -2.99 -0.07
C SER A 43 4.35 -1.94 -0.47
N GLN A 44 4.76 -0.66 -0.50
CA GLN A 44 3.89 0.44 -0.92
C GLN A 44 3.44 0.28 -2.38
N GLY A 45 4.37 -0.12 -3.25
CA GLY A 45 4.06 -0.42 -4.63
C GLY A 45 3.00 -1.52 -4.73
N VAL A 46 3.21 -2.67 -4.07
CA VAL A 46 2.26 -3.79 -4.12
C VAL A 46 0.89 -3.38 -3.61
N VAL A 47 0.82 -2.62 -2.52
CA VAL A 47 -0.45 -2.08 -2.00
C VAL A 47 -1.15 -1.21 -3.04
N ALA A 48 -0.42 -0.34 -3.74
CA ALA A 48 -0.97 0.52 -4.78
C ALA A 48 -1.53 -0.30 -5.96
N ALA A 49 -0.77 -1.28 -6.48
CA ALA A 49 -1.21 -2.16 -7.56
C ALA A 49 -2.47 -2.95 -7.16
N LEU A 50 -2.52 -3.47 -5.94
CA LEU A 50 -3.69 -4.18 -5.42
C LEU A 50 -4.93 -3.29 -5.33
N ARG A 51 -4.80 -2.07 -4.78
CA ARG A 51 -5.93 -1.13 -4.72
C ARG A 51 -6.43 -0.75 -6.11
N ALA A 52 -5.50 -0.51 -7.03
CA ALA A 52 -5.83 -0.17 -8.41
C ALA A 52 -6.63 -1.31 -9.07
N SER A 53 -6.15 -2.56 -8.95
CA SER A 53 -6.85 -3.72 -9.52
C SER A 53 -8.21 -4.02 -8.89
N LEU A 54 -8.38 -3.71 -7.59
CA LEU A 54 -9.66 -3.87 -6.90
C LEU A 54 -10.66 -2.76 -7.25
N GLY A 55 -10.18 -1.57 -7.63
CA GLY A 55 -11.02 -0.45 -8.05
C GLY A 55 -11.63 -0.65 -9.44
N ASP A 56 -10.94 -1.37 -10.32
CA ASP A 56 -11.44 -1.75 -11.65
C ASP A 56 -11.13 -3.23 -11.94
N PRO A 57 -11.94 -4.17 -11.39
CA PRO A 57 -11.73 -5.60 -11.59
C PRO A 57 -12.05 -6.08 -13.01
N SER A 58 -12.55 -5.19 -13.89
CA SER A 58 -12.77 -5.50 -15.31
C SER A 58 -11.52 -5.26 -16.17
N ASN A 59 -10.55 -4.53 -15.62
CA ASN A 59 -9.32 -4.20 -16.31
C ASN A 59 -8.28 -5.32 -16.14
N GLU A 60 -8.22 -6.21 -17.13
CA GLU A 60 -7.32 -7.37 -17.15
C GLU A 60 -5.83 -6.97 -17.02
N ALA A 61 -5.42 -5.82 -17.55
CA ALA A 61 -4.04 -5.35 -17.44
C ALA A 61 -3.67 -5.00 -16.00
N MET A 62 -4.57 -4.31 -15.29
CA MET A 62 -4.37 -3.99 -13.87
C MET A 62 -4.38 -5.25 -13.00
N MET A 63 -5.20 -6.24 -13.34
CA MET A 63 -5.20 -7.54 -12.67
C MET A 63 -3.90 -8.31 -12.89
N ALA A 64 -3.40 -8.32 -14.13
CA ALA A 64 -2.13 -8.97 -14.47
C ALA A 64 -0.95 -8.31 -13.74
N GLU A 65 -0.93 -6.99 -13.68
CA GLU A 65 0.11 -6.24 -12.98
C GLU A 65 0.09 -6.48 -11.46
N ALA A 66 -1.10 -6.51 -10.86
CA ALA A 66 -1.27 -6.89 -9.46
C ALA A 66 -0.71 -8.30 -9.19
N GLN A 67 -0.97 -9.26 -10.09
CA GLN A 67 -0.45 -10.61 -9.98
C GLN A 67 1.09 -10.66 -10.11
N GLU A 68 1.66 -9.92 -11.07
CA GLU A 68 3.11 -9.79 -11.21
C GLU A 68 3.75 -9.19 -9.96
N SER A 69 3.13 -8.16 -9.39
CA SER A 69 3.57 -7.50 -8.15
C SER A 69 3.57 -8.46 -6.96
N ILE A 70 2.52 -9.28 -6.80
CA ILE A 70 2.45 -10.33 -5.77
C ILE A 70 3.62 -11.32 -5.95
N ASN A 71 3.81 -11.82 -7.18
CA ASN A 71 4.83 -12.82 -7.47
C ASN A 71 6.24 -12.28 -7.23
N GLY A 72 6.53 -11.07 -7.71
CA GLY A 72 7.81 -10.40 -7.52
C GLY A 72 8.11 -10.17 -6.03
N PHE A 73 7.13 -9.64 -5.29
CA PHE A 73 7.28 -9.38 -3.86
C PHE A 73 7.50 -10.68 -3.08
N TYR A 74 6.69 -11.70 -3.32
CA TYR A 74 6.82 -12.99 -2.63
C TYR A 74 8.15 -13.66 -2.94
N SER A 75 8.54 -13.71 -4.22
CA SER A 75 9.84 -14.26 -4.65
C SER A 75 11.02 -13.58 -3.96
N ARG A 76 10.95 -12.25 -3.78
CA ARG A 76 12.03 -11.49 -3.15
C ARG A 76 12.11 -11.63 -1.64
N TYR A 77 10.97 -11.68 -0.96
CA TYR A 77 10.90 -11.51 0.49
C TYR A 77 10.50 -12.77 1.27
N HIS A 78 10.07 -13.84 0.59
CA HIS A 78 9.86 -15.13 1.22
C HIS A 78 11.18 -15.77 1.69
N GLY A 79 11.15 -16.48 2.82
CA GLY A 79 12.31 -17.18 3.38
C GLY A 79 13.41 -16.26 3.93
N ASN A 80 13.10 -14.98 4.17
CA ASN A 80 14.08 -13.99 4.59
C ASN A 80 13.76 -13.38 5.96
N ARG A 81 14.55 -12.37 6.37
CA ARG A 81 14.40 -11.70 7.67
C ARG A 81 13.04 -11.04 7.91
N TYR A 82 12.27 -10.73 6.87
CA TYR A 82 10.98 -10.05 6.95
C TYR A 82 9.80 -10.98 7.23
N GLU A 83 9.98 -12.31 7.23
CA GLU A 83 8.88 -13.24 7.53
C GLU A 83 8.28 -13.05 8.94
N LYS A 84 9.07 -12.50 9.85
CA LYS A 84 8.66 -12.17 11.22
C LYS A 84 7.88 -10.86 11.31
N LEU A 85 7.86 -10.06 10.25
CA LEU A 85 7.11 -8.82 10.21
C LEU A 85 5.61 -9.10 10.16
N GLN A 86 4.86 -8.34 10.96
CA GLN A 86 3.42 -8.30 10.95
C GLN A 86 2.88 -7.84 9.60
N SER A 87 3.54 -6.86 8.94
CA SER A 87 3.21 -6.46 7.58
C SER A 87 3.29 -7.63 6.60
N PHE A 88 4.37 -8.42 6.66
CA PHE A 88 4.57 -9.57 5.78
C PHE A 88 3.52 -10.66 6.00
N ASN A 89 3.20 -10.97 7.26
CA ASN A 89 2.15 -11.93 7.58
C ASN A 89 0.76 -11.47 7.12
N THR A 90 0.51 -10.16 7.19
CA THR A 90 -0.73 -9.57 6.67
C THR A 90 -0.77 -9.67 5.13
N PHE A 91 0.34 -9.42 4.43
CA PHE A 91 0.45 -9.67 2.99
C PHE A 91 0.12 -11.12 2.62
N ARG A 92 0.63 -12.11 3.37
CA ARG A 92 0.30 -13.53 3.12
C ARG A 92 -1.22 -13.78 3.21
N THR A 93 -1.89 -13.15 4.16
CA THR A 93 -3.36 -13.26 4.31
C THR A 93 -4.10 -12.65 3.12
N VAL A 94 -3.66 -11.47 2.67
CA VAL A 94 -4.20 -10.83 1.46
C VAL A 94 -3.98 -11.73 0.24
N PHE A 95 -2.75 -12.18 0.00
CA PHE A 95 -2.40 -13.00 -1.16
C PHE A 95 -3.18 -14.31 -1.19
N ASN A 96 -3.36 -14.99 -0.05
CA ASN A 96 -4.17 -16.20 0.03
C ASN A 96 -5.65 -15.94 -0.30
N THR A 97 -6.18 -14.77 0.14
CA THR A 97 -7.54 -14.35 -0.19
C THR A 97 -7.70 -14.13 -1.69
N LEU A 98 -6.72 -13.48 -2.33
CA LEU A 98 -6.71 -13.22 -3.78
C LEU A 98 -6.43 -14.48 -4.62
N ALA A 99 -5.57 -15.38 -4.14
CA ALA A 99 -5.22 -16.66 -4.79
C ALA A 99 -6.42 -17.59 -4.99
N SER A 100 -7.40 -17.52 -4.09
CA SER A 100 -8.66 -18.25 -4.21
C SER A 100 -9.44 -17.82 -5.46
N ASN A 101 -9.23 -16.59 -5.93
CA ASN A 101 -9.89 -16.00 -7.09
C ASN A 101 -9.08 -16.09 -8.39
N TYR A 102 -7.74 -16.15 -8.36
CA TYR A 102 -6.98 -16.37 -9.61
C TYR A 102 -7.28 -17.73 -10.27
N ARG A 103 -7.84 -18.70 -9.53
CA ARG A 103 -8.25 -20.02 -10.05
C ARG A 103 -9.66 -20.04 -10.65
N SER A 104 -10.45 -18.98 -10.50
CA SER A 104 -11.81 -18.87 -11.05
C SER A 104 -12.06 -17.44 -11.54
N PRO A 105 -12.39 -17.19 -12.82
CA PRO A 105 -12.49 -15.84 -13.40
C PRO A 105 -13.68 -15.00 -12.89
N ARG A 106 -14.18 -15.28 -11.67
CA ARG A 106 -15.28 -14.56 -11.04
C ARG A 106 -14.72 -13.42 -10.19
N PRO A 107 -15.37 -12.25 -10.17
CA PRO A 107 -15.02 -11.16 -9.26
C PRO A 107 -15.04 -11.62 -7.79
N LEU A 108 -14.24 -10.97 -6.94
CA LEU A 108 -14.28 -11.20 -5.49
C LEU A 108 -15.66 -10.81 -4.96
N LYS A 109 -16.14 -11.52 -3.94
CA LYS A 109 -17.33 -11.09 -3.21
C LYS A 109 -17.05 -9.74 -2.51
N PRO A 110 -18.05 -8.86 -2.37
CA PRO A 110 -17.85 -7.53 -1.77
C PRO A 110 -17.23 -7.57 -0.36
N ASP A 111 -17.62 -8.53 0.47
CA ASP A 111 -17.09 -8.72 1.83
C ASP A 111 -15.60 -9.10 1.84
N ALA A 112 -15.16 -9.88 0.84
CA ALA A 112 -13.76 -10.23 0.67
C ALA A 112 -12.94 -9.01 0.21
N VAL A 113 -13.49 -8.19 -0.69
CA VAL A 113 -12.85 -6.94 -1.13
C VAL A 113 -12.65 -5.99 0.05
N GLU A 114 -13.70 -5.74 0.83
CA GLU A 114 -13.63 -4.87 2.01
C GLU A 114 -12.60 -5.35 3.04
N ARG A 115 -12.57 -6.67 3.28
CA ARG A 115 -11.56 -7.28 4.16
C ARG A 115 -10.15 -7.06 3.61
N VAL A 116 -9.94 -7.26 2.31
CA VAL A 116 -8.63 -7.03 1.68
C VAL A 116 -8.22 -5.57 1.84
N LEU A 117 -9.09 -4.62 1.53
CA LEU A 117 -8.80 -3.19 1.67
C LEU A 117 -8.40 -2.82 3.11
N THR A 118 -9.11 -3.36 4.11
CA THR A 118 -8.77 -3.19 5.52
C THR A 118 -7.38 -3.77 5.86
N GLN A 119 -7.03 -4.93 5.30
CA GLN A 119 -5.68 -5.50 5.49
C GLN A 119 -4.60 -4.66 4.78
N LEU A 120 -4.88 -4.07 3.62
CA LEU A 120 -3.94 -3.17 2.93
C LEU A 120 -3.65 -1.91 3.76
N GLU A 121 -4.67 -1.32 4.39
CA GLU A 121 -4.47 -0.20 5.33
C GLU A 121 -3.65 -0.59 6.55
N ARG A 122 -3.83 -1.82 7.05
CA ARG A 122 -3.01 -2.35 8.13
C ARG A 122 -1.55 -2.51 7.70
N ILE A 123 -1.32 -3.08 6.52
CA ILE A 123 0.02 -3.23 5.93
C ILE A 123 0.73 -1.88 5.87
N GLU A 124 0.08 -0.83 5.36
CA GLU A 124 0.71 0.49 5.26
C GLU A 124 1.13 1.05 6.63
N ARG A 125 0.28 0.89 7.65
CA ARG A 125 0.60 1.32 9.01
C ARG A 125 1.75 0.52 9.62
N ASP A 126 1.78 -0.79 9.40
CA ASP A 126 2.81 -1.66 9.96
C ASP A 126 4.15 -1.43 9.25
N VAL A 127 4.15 -1.33 7.91
CA VAL A 127 5.33 -0.95 7.10
C VAL A 127 5.90 0.40 7.52
N ALA A 128 5.05 1.41 7.75
CA ALA A 128 5.49 2.73 8.21
C ALA A 128 6.15 2.70 9.60
N ARG A 129 5.85 1.69 10.41
CA ARG A 129 6.45 1.45 11.73
C ARG A 129 7.66 0.52 11.68
N GLY A 130 7.98 -0.04 10.51
CA GLY A 130 9.00 -1.08 10.36
C GLY A 130 8.60 -2.44 10.95
N ASN A 131 7.30 -2.68 11.09
CA ASN A 131 6.70 -3.88 11.68
C ASN A 131 6.03 -4.78 10.66
#